data_AF-A0A947IE88-F1
#
_entry.id   AF-A0A947IE88-F1
#
_cell.length_a   1.000
_cell.length_b   1.000
_cell.length_c   1.000
_cell.angle_alpha   90.00
_cell.angle_beta   90.00
_cell.angle_gamma   90.00
#
_symmetry.space_group_name_H-M   'P 1'
#
loop_
_entity.id
_entity.type
_entity.pdbx_description
1 polymer ?
#
loop_
_entity_poly.entity_id
_entity_poly.type
_entity_poly.pdbx_seq_one_letter_code
_entity_poly.pdbx_strand_id
1 'polypeptide(L)'
;MYRDTTQILTAVALADDLHGWAVGRFGTVARTTDGGENWQAFDLGTSTHLYGVEFTNPQSGFIVGLNGVLLHTTDGGDTWAYQDSGTERFLFASSFVLDSVGWVVGYDLNEPAGIILHTTNAGQTWLPQDATTNRRLLDVKFVNDSTGWIVGASGIILHTTNRGETWTWLTEGYQEDISALCPVSRNEAWAVGGGGTIRHTTDGWLGSDYQNHGPRYDLRDVVFLDVEQGWAVGYDYDLSLGMVMHTTDGGDTWQARPCSVLTACQGISMTDAQRGWCVGSHRIARTNNGGTSWELSYSDSTMWMRDVHFIDDQTGWVVGWESWYYDARILHTTNGGLNWSEQTVDSDFGLLDVEFLDTQNGWAAGNIGSILHTSDGGETWIEQYGEGYHTLYSLDFTDHLHGWAVGYDEEYVESVILHTDDGGDTWNMQFAAEDMGLTGVSFADVLHGIAVGPAGVVLRTENGGQSWTRENSGCGSDLAAVSLLPSGYTWAVGSAGTILHSEGPASVPPSHRDIIPRSISLTAYPNPFNSQAVIEYDVPLSGSVKLAVYNVNGRLVETLVDRVLPAGSYAKTFDGSRLPSGIYFTHLQAARRSTTYKIVLLK
;
A
#
# COMPACT_ATOMS: atom_id res chain seq x y z
N MET A 1 15.93 23.41 15.98
CA MET A 1 14.96 23.93 14.97
C MET A 1 15.36 25.36 14.60
N TYR A 2 15.92 25.59 13.41
CA TYR A 2 16.29 26.93 12.93
C TYR A 2 15.02 27.72 12.56
N ARG A 3 14.72 28.81 13.27
CA ARG A 3 13.48 29.61 13.07
C ARG A 3 13.73 31.00 12.47
N ASP A 4 14.97 31.31 12.07
CA ASP A 4 15.39 32.68 11.74
C ASP A 4 15.46 32.99 10.23
N THR A 5 15.11 32.05 9.35
CA THR A 5 15.03 32.31 7.89
C THR A 5 13.65 31.99 7.33
N THR A 6 13.14 32.89 6.48
CA THR A 6 11.94 32.66 5.65
C THR A 6 12.30 32.15 4.25
N GLN A 7 13.59 31.94 3.97
CA GLN A 7 14.07 31.50 2.66
C GLN A 7 14.04 29.98 2.54
N ILE A 8 13.84 29.49 1.31
CA ILE A 8 13.82 28.06 1.02
C ILE A 8 15.24 27.49 1.12
N LEU A 9 15.41 26.49 1.99
CA LEU A 9 16.60 25.64 2.06
C LEU A 9 16.46 24.51 1.05
N THR A 10 17.55 24.17 0.37
CA THR A 10 17.57 23.23 -0.76
C THR A 10 18.37 21.96 -0.46
N ALA A 11 19.35 22.01 0.44
CA ALA A 11 20.16 20.87 0.82
C ALA A 11 20.68 21.01 2.26
N VAL A 12 20.97 19.86 2.87
CA VAL A 12 21.60 19.73 4.19
C VAL A 12 22.66 18.63 4.13
N ALA A 13 23.79 18.84 4.79
CA ALA A 13 24.83 17.83 4.96
C ALA A 13 25.46 17.93 6.35
N LEU A 14 25.85 16.78 6.89
CA LEU A 14 26.61 16.69 8.14
C LEU A 14 28.07 16.37 7.79
N ALA A 15 29.02 17.11 8.37
CA ALA A 15 30.44 16.76 8.26
C ALA A 15 30.83 15.70 9.30
N ASP A 16 30.19 15.74 10.46
CA ASP A 16 30.28 14.75 11.52
C ASP A 16 29.00 14.79 12.40
N ASP A 17 28.99 14.04 13.51
CA ASP A 17 27.85 13.93 14.42
C ASP A 17 27.43 15.27 15.08
N LEU A 18 28.29 16.28 15.08
CA LEU A 18 28.06 17.57 15.70
C LEU A 18 27.93 18.71 14.68
N HIS A 19 28.68 18.65 13.58
CA HIS A 19 28.79 19.74 12.62
C HIS A 19 27.96 19.49 11.37
N GLY A 20 27.13 20.47 10.99
CA GLY A 20 26.27 20.37 9.82
C GLY A 20 25.98 21.72 9.16
N TRP A 21 25.65 21.69 7.87
CA TRP A 21 25.35 22.86 7.04
C TRP A 21 24.05 22.65 6.29
N ALA A 22 23.24 23.70 6.25
CA ALA A 22 22.08 23.79 5.38
C ALA A 22 22.26 25.00 4.47
N VAL A 23 22.01 24.83 3.17
CA VAL A 23 22.15 25.87 2.14
C VAL A 23 20.83 26.12 1.44
N GLY A 24 20.65 27.29 0.82
CA GLY A 24 19.41 27.62 0.14
C GLY A 24 19.45 28.86 -0.73
N ARG A 25 18.25 29.40 -1.00
CA ARG A 25 18.07 30.55 -1.90
C ARG A 25 18.70 31.82 -1.34
N PHE A 26 19.06 32.71 -2.26
CA PHE A 26 19.69 34.02 -2.00
C PHE A 26 20.94 33.97 -1.10
N GLY A 27 21.75 32.92 -1.21
CA GLY A 27 22.97 32.74 -0.43
C GLY A 27 22.72 32.34 1.02
N THR A 28 21.51 31.92 1.38
CA THR A 28 21.17 31.52 2.76
C THR A 28 21.99 30.30 3.15
N VAL A 29 22.74 30.42 4.25
CA VAL A 29 23.44 29.30 4.88
C VAL A 29 23.20 29.30 6.37
N ALA A 30 22.98 28.12 6.93
CA ALA A 30 22.95 27.87 8.36
C ALA A 30 23.94 26.77 8.72
N ARG A 31 24.59 26.92 9.88
CA ARG A 31 25.54 25.96 10.43
C ARG A 31 25.11 25.51 11.83
N THR A 32 25.26 24.23 12.13
CA THR A 32 25.14 23.67 13.47
C THR A 32 26.49 23.13 13.94
N THR A 33 26.71 23.14 15.26
CA THR A 33 27.88 22.58 15.95
C THR A 33 27.46 21.67 17.11
N ASP A 34 26.18 21.32 17.19
CA ASP A 34 25.56 20.55 18.27
C ASP A 34 24.59 19.49 17.74
N GLY A 35 24.85 18.95 16.55
CA GLY A 35 24.07 17.85 15.98
C GLY A 35 22.68 18.28 15.48
N GLY A 36 22.50 19.56 15.20
CA GLY A 36 21.26 20.11 14.65
C GLY A 36 20.25 20.61 15.70
N GLU A 37 20.61 20.61 16.98
CA GLU A 37 19.80 21.20 18.05
C GLU A 37 19.63 22.71 17.80
N ASN A 38 20.75 23.40 17.56
CA ASN A 38 20.80 24.81 17.23
C ASN A 38 21.51 25.05 15.89
N TRP A 39 21.02 26.06 15.17
CA TRP A 39 21.53 26.46 13.88
C TRP A 39 21.77 27.96 13.89
N GLN A 40 22.87 28.39 13.29
CA GLN A 40 23.29 29.79 13.23
C GLN A 40 23.49 30.21 11.78
N ALA A 41 23.06 31.42 11.44
CA ALA A 41 23.32 31.99 10.12
C ALA A 41 24.84 32.04 9.86
N PHE A 42 25.25 31.63 8.67
CA PHE A 42 26.63 31.73 8.20
C PHE A 42 26.66 32.53 6.90
N ASP A 43 27.57 33.50 6.79
CA ASP A 43 27.70 34.32 5.59
C ASP A 43 28.86 33.82 4.72
N LEU A 44 28.54 33.35 3.52
CA LEU A 44 29.54 32.92 2.51
C LEU A 44 29.98 34.08 1.60
N GLY A 45 29.46 35.29 1.79
CA GLY A 45 29.76 36.44 0.93
C GLY A 45 29.17 36.33 -0.48
N THR A 46 28.15 35.50 -0.65
CA THR A 46 27.42 35.33 -1.92
C THR A 46 25.92 35.46 -1.71
N SER A 47 25.24 36.03 -2.69
CA SER A 47 23.77 36.15 -2.71
C SER A 47 23.14 35.23 -3.77
N THR A 48 23.94 34.37 -4.40
CA THR A 48 23.46 33.40 -5.40
C THR A 48 22.67 32.27 -4.74
N HIS A 49 21.78 31.59 -5.48
CA HIS A 49 21.12 30.41 -4.91
C HIS A 49 22.10 29.25 -4.83
N LEU A 50 22.16 28.62 -3.68
CA LEU A 50 22.91 27.38 -3.45
C LEU A 50 21.92 26.22 -3.58
N TYR A 51 22.35 25.11 -4.17
CA TYR A 51 21.49 23.95 -4.41
C TYR A 51 21.98 22.69 -3.71
N GLY A 52 23.29 22.46 -3.66
CA GLY A 52 23.88 21.29 -3.03
C GLY A 52 24.95 21.65 -2.01
N VAL A 53 25.04 20.85 -0.95
CA VAL A 53 26.14 20.83 0.02
C VAL A 53 26.45 19.36 0.35
N GLU A 54 27.73 19.01 0.41
CA GLU A 54 28.20 17.65 0.67
C GLU A 54 29.56 17.70 1.39
N PHE A 55 29.79 16.76 2.31
CA PHE A 55 31.08 16.58 2.97
C PHE A 55 31.62 15.19 2.67
N THR A 56 32.88 15.11 2.24
CA THR A 56 33.59 13.84 1.99
C THR A 56 34.23 13.30 3.26
N ASN A 57 34.55 14.21 4.19
CA ASN A 57 35.01 13.92 5.53
C ASN A 57 34.79 15.16 6.42
N PRO A 58 35.04 15.10 7.75
CA PRO A 58 34.77 16.21 8.65
C PRO A 58 35.48 17.54 8.34
N GLN A 59 36.52 17.52 7.50
CA GLN A 59 37.31 18.70 7.13
C GLN A 59 37.06 19.20 5.70
N SER A 60 36.60 18.32 4.79
CA SER A 60 36.47 18.64 3.37
C SER A 60 35.02 18.57 2.90
N GLY A 61 34.52 19.66 2.32
CA GLY A 61 33.16 19.75 1.83
C GLY A 61 33.00 20.73 0.68
N PHE A 62 31.96 20.54 -0.11
CA PHE A 62 31.69 21.30 -1.33
C PHE A 62 30.28 21.86 -1.33
N ILE A 63 30.11 23.06 -1.89
CA ILE A 63 28.81 23.69 -2.13
C ILE A 63 28.73 24.05 -3.62
N VAL A 64 27.57 23.78 -4.23
CA VAL A 64 27.28 24.11 -5.63
C VAL A 64 26.03 24.97 -5.75
N GLY A 65 25.97 25.85 -6.76
CA GLY A 65 24.84 26.76 -6.94
C GLY A 65 24.73 27.42 -8.32
N LEU A 66 23.83 28.41 -8.40
CA LEU A 66 23.63 29.24 -9.58
C LEU A 66 24.89 30.06 -9.91
N ASN A 67 25.02 30.43 -11.18
CA ASN A 67 26.12 31.23 -11.73
C ASN A 67 27.50 30.55 -11.59
N GLY A 68 27.53 29.21 -11.67
CA GLY A 68 28.75 28.42 -11.63
C GLY A 68 29.41 28.35 -10.27
N VAL A 69 28.71 28.79 -9.21
CA VAL A 69 29.29 28.83 -7.87
C VAL A 69 29.64 27.43 -7.41
N LEU A 70 30.91 27.25 -7.13
CA LEU A 70 31.49 26.07 -6.53
C LEU A 70 32.42 26.54 -5.41
N LEU A 71 32.13 26.11 -4.18
CA LEU A 71 32.91 26.44 -3.01
C LEU A 71 33.48 25.16 -2.41
N HIS A 72 34.69 25.23 -1.89
CA HIS A 72 35.36 24.11 -1.21
C HIS A 72 35.89 24.58 0.14
N THR A 73 35.68 23.78 1.17
CA THR A 73 36.31 23.94 2.49
C THR A 73 37.33 22.83 2.74
N THR A 74 38.36 23.14 3.51
CA THR A 74 39.39 22.18 3.97
C THR A 74 39.61 22.23 5.49
N ASP A 75 38.79 23.02 6.18
CA ASP A 75 38.83 23.26 7.63
C ASP A 75 37.47 22.98 8.29
N GLY A 76 36.67 22.09 7.67
CA GLY A 76 35.39 21.67 8.21
C GLY A 76 34.35 22.78 8.19
N GLY A 77 34.37 23.62 7.16
CA GLY A 77 33.37 24.65 6.89
C GLY A 77 33.52 25.93 7.72
N ASP A 78 34.67 26.15 8.36
CA ASP A 78 35.04 27.41 8.99
C ASP A 78 35.38 28.48 7.94
N THR A 79 36.04 28.09 6.86
CA THR A 79 36.25 28.92 5.68
C THR A 79 35.91 28.18 4.40
N TRP A 80 35.44 28.92 3.40
CA TRP A 80 35.04 28.41 2.09
C TRP A 80 35.74 29.20 0.98
N ALA A 81 36.43 28.50 0.11
CA ALA A 81 37.15 29.08 -1.02
C ALA A 81 36.41 28.82 -2.33
N TYR A 82 36.25 29.86 -3.14
CA TYR A 82 35.75 29.74 -4.52
C TYR A 82 36.69 28.89 -5.35
N GLN A 83 36.11 27.95 -6.08
CA GLN A 83 36.76 27.18 -7.13
C GLN A 83 36.26 27.68 -8.48
N ASP A 84 37.17 27.75 -9.45
CA ASP A 84 36.80 28.02 -10.84
C ASP A 84 36.17 26.76 -11.44
N SER A 85 34.85 26.76 -11.61
CA SER A 85 34.11 25.66 -12.23
C SER A 85 34.27 25.65 -13.76
N GLY A 86 34.89 26.67 -14.35
CA GLY A 86 35.03 26.82 -15.79
C GLY A 86 33.73 27.19 -16.50
N THR A 87 32.67 27.54 -15.76
CA THR A 87 31.34 27.82 -16.29
C THR A 87 30.58 28.81 -15.40
N GLU A 88 29.71 29.64 -15.97
CA GLU A 88 28.83 30.55 -15.21
C GLU A 88 27.39 30.03 -15.14
N ARG A 89 27.19 28.72 -15.29
CA ARG A 89 25.89 28.07 -15.48
C ARG A 89 25.34 27.44 -14.21
N PHE A 90 24.18 26.81 -14.29
CA PHE A 90 23.49 26.35 -13.08
C PHE A 90 24.03 24.99 -12.68
N LEU A 91 24.57 24.88 -11.46
CA LEU A 91 25.05 23.63 -10.88
C LEU A 91 24.05 23.18 -9.80
N PHE A 92 23.49 21.99 -9.94
CA PHE A 92 22.37 21.52 -9.11
C PHE A 92 22.80 20.50 -8.05
N ALA A 93 23.68 19.58 -8.40
CA ALA A 93 24.09 18.50 -7.51
C ALA A 93 25.57 18.14 -7.70
N SER A 94 26.16 17.63 -6.62
CA SER A 94 27.49 17.04 -6.60
C SER A 94 27.44 15.59 -6.15
N SER A 95 28.50 14.85 -6.48
CA SER A 95 28.82 13.56 -5.87
C SER A 95 30.32 13.41 -5.80
N PHE A 96 30.85 13.21 -4.59
CA PHE A 96 32.25 12.95 -4.36
C PHE A 96 32.45 11.55 -3.78
N VAL A 97 33.36 10.78 -4.38
CA VAL A 97 33.71 9.43 -3.90
C VAL A 97 35.03 9.40 -3.13
N LEU A 98 35.82 10.46 -3.29
CA LEU A 98 37.06 10.77 -2.57
C LEU A 98 37.15 12.29 -2.46
N ASP A 99 37.90 12.82 -1.49
CA ASP A 99 38.14 14.26 -1.36
C ASP A 99 38.67 14.89 -2.65
N SER A 100 39.43 14.12 -3.44
CA SER A 100 40.01 14.59 -4.69
C SER A 100 39.17 14.31 -5.93
N VAL A 101 38.18 13.42 -5.88
CA VAL A 101 37.45 12.93 -7.06
C VAL A 101 35.95 13.17 -6.90
N GLY A 102 35.38 13.98 -7.79
CA GLY A 102 33.95 14.27 -7.76
C GLY A 102 33.39 14.81 -9.07
N TRP A 103 32.06 14.73 -9.17
CA TRP A 103 31.27 15.17 -10.31
C TRP A 103 30.27 16.23 -9.87
N VAL A 104 30.00 17.17 -10.75
CA VAL A 104 28.95 18.17 -10.59
C VAL A 104 28.09 18.19 -11.83
N VAL A 105 26.78 18.21 -11.64
CA VAL A 105 25.82 18.26 -12.74
C VAL A 105 24.96 19.50 -12.72
N GLY A 106 24.47 19.88 -13.89
CA GLY A 106 23.83 21.17 -14.08
C GLY A 106 23.09 21.33 -15.39
N TYR A 107 22.78 22.58 -15.71
CA TYR A 107 22.11 22.97 -16.95
C TYR A 107 22.53 24.35 -17.42
N ASP A 108 22.68 24.51 -18.72
CA ASP A 108 22.82 25.81 -19.38
C ASP A 108 21.47 26.24 -19.97
N LEU A 109 20.98 27.42 -19.55
CA LEU A 109 19.74 28.00 -20.08
C LEU A 109 19.91 28.68 -21.44
N ASN A 110 21.12 29.12 -21.79
CA ASN A 110 21.38 29.88 -23.01
C ASN A 110 21.72 28.97 -24.19
N GLU A 111 22.30 27.81 -23.92
CA GLU A 111 22.42 26.70 -24.86
C GLU A 111 21.87 25.46 -24.15
N PRO A 112 20.69 24.93 -24.50
CA PRO A 112 20.06 23.86 -23.73
C PRO A 112 20.97 22.63 -23.76
N ALA A 113 21.79 22.46 -22.73
CA ALA A 113 22.80 21.44 -22.62
C ALA A 113 22.90 21.00 -21.16
N GLY A 114 22.88 19.69 -20.95
CA GLY A 114 23.24 19.12 -19.65
C GLY A 114 24.71 19.42 -19.36
N ILE A 115 25.01 19.86 -18.15
CA ILE A 115 26.40 20.13 -17.73
C ILE A 115 26.87 18.98 -16.86
N ILE A 116 28.04 18.44 -17.19
CA ILE A 116 28.76 17.50 -16.34
C ILE A 116 30.19 18.02 -16.21
N LEU A 117 30.61 18.27 -14.97
CA LEU A 117 31.98 18.65 -14.63
C LEU A 117 32.58 17.55 -13.76
N HIS A 118 33.86 17.26 -13.94
CA HIS A 118 34.59 16.27 -13.16
C HIS A 118 35.93 16.83 -12.69
N THR A 119 36.31 16.52 -11.44
CA THR A 119 37.60 16.86 -10.85
C THR A 119 38.32 15.61 -10.36
N THR A 120 39.66 15.63 -10.41
CA THR A 120 40.53 14.61 -9.83
C THR A 120 41.56 15.20 -8.86
N ASN A 121 41.44 16.50 -8.55
CA ASN A 121 42.35 17.26 -7.70
C ASN A 121 41.60 18.17 -6.71
N ALA A 122 40.52 17.66 -6.11
CA ALA A 122 39.76 18.31 -5.04
C ALA A 122 39.18 19.68 -5.45
N GLY A 123 38.75 19.78 -6.70
CA GLY A 123 38.11 20.99 -7.23
C GLY A 123 39.06 22.09 -7.67
N GLN A 124 40.40 21.90 -7.59
CA GLN A 124 41.38 22.87 -8.12
C GLN A 124 41.21 23.09 -9.62
N THR A 125 40.83 22.04 -10.36
CA THR A 125 40.42 22.14 -11.76
C THR A 125 39.20 21.27 -12.01
N TRP A 126 38.26 21.80 -12.79
CA TRP A 126 37.07 21.12 -13.27
C TRP A 126 37.12 20.95 -14.78
N LEU A 127 36.96 19.71 -15.26
CA LEU A 127 36.97 19.39 -16.68
C LEU A 127 35.55 19.03 -17.13
N PRO A 128 35.04 19.60 -18.23
CA PRO A 128 33.73 19.24 -18.76
C PRO A 128 33.73 17.84 -19.35
N GLN A 129 32.63 17.11 -19.18
CA GLN A 129 32.34 15.84 -19.83
C GLN A 129 31.15 15.98 -20.76
N ASP A 130 31.14 15.21 -21.86
CA ASP A 130 30.01 15.21 -22.79
C ASP A 130 28.80 14.53 -22.14
N ALA A 131 27.75 15.30 -21.92
CA ALA A 131 26.51 14.82 -21.32
C ALA A 131 25.68 13.96 -22.27
N THR A 132 25.98 13.93 -23.57
CA THR A 132 25.23 13.22 -24.62
C THR A 132 23.76 13.66 -24.73
N THR A 133 23.38 14.76 -24.07
CA THR A 133 22.01 15.22 -23.92
C THR A 133 21.90 16.74 -23.77
N ASN A 134 20.75 17.27 -24.19
CA ASN A 134 20.36 18.67 -24.01
C ASN A 134 19.44 18.89 -22.80
N ARG A 135 19.21 17.86 -21.99
CA ARG A 135 18.29 17.91 -20.84
C ARG A 135 18.96 18.50 -19.60
N ARG A 136 18.15 19.13 -18.74
CA ARG A 136 18.57 19.58 -17.41
C ARG A 136 18.90 18.37 -16.54
N LEU A 137 20.10 18.32 -15.98
CA LEU A 137 20.54 17.27 -15.06
C LEU A 137 20.33 17.74 -13.62
N LEU A 138 19.65 16.94 -12.80
CA LEU A 138 19.14 17.35 -11.49
C LEU A 138 19.90 16.71 -10.32
N ASP A 139 20.28 15.44 -10.45
CA ASP A 139 21.06 14.75 -9.42
C ASP A 139 22.10 13.82 -10.06
N VAL A 140 23.19 13.60 -9.33
CA VAL A 140 24.30 12.72 -9.70
C VAL A 140 24.73 11.93 -8.48
N LYS A 141 24.97 10.63 -8.65
CA LYS A 141 25.52 9.78 -7.60
C LYS A 141 26.49 8.76 -8.18
N PHE A 142 27.68 8.70 -7.60
CA PHE A 142 28.69 7.68 -7.89
C PHE A 142 28.82 6.72 -6.71
N VAL A 143 28.89 5.42 -7.00
CA VAL A 143 29.13 4.37 -5.98
C VAL A 143 30.61 4.05 -5.81
N ASN A 144 31.43 4.44 -6.79
CA ASN A 144 32.88 4.34 -6.78
C ASN A 144 33.45 5.31 -7.83
N ASP A 145 34.76 5.36 -7.96
CA ASP A 145 35.45 6.28 -8.87
C ASP A 145 35.22 6.02 -10.37
N SER A 146 34.48 4.98 -10.75
CA SER A 146 34.23 4.60 -12.13
C SER A 146 32.76 4.47 -12.51
N THR A 147 31.89 4.14 -11.55
CA THR A 147 30.48 3.82 -11.79
C THR A 147 29.57 4.85 -11.14
N GLY A 148 28.70 5.46 -11.94
CA GLY A 148 27.75 6.45 -11.44
C GLY A 148 26.58 6.71 -12.39
N TRP A 149 25.55 7.32 -11.83
CA TRP A 149 24.32 7.69 -12.54
C TRP A 149 24.03 9.18 -12.42
N ILE A 150 23.38 9.72 -13.44
CA ILE A 150 22.83 11.06 -13.46
C ILE A 150 21.37 10.97 -13.83
N VAL A 151 20.51 11.72 -13.16
CA VAL A 151 19.09 11.86 -13.49
C VAL A 151 18.73 13.30 -13.79
N GLY A 152 17.61 13.51 -14.47
CA GLY A 152 17.14 14.86 -14.73
C GLY A 152 15.82 14.97 -15.44
N ALA A 153 15.66 16.09 -16.14
CA ALA A 153 14.43 16.47 -16.79
C ALA A 153 14.01 15.50 -17.90
N SER A 154 12.68 15.36 -18.07
CA SER A 154 12.10 14.43 -19.06
C SER A 154 12.57 12.97 -18.85
N GLY A 155 12.71 12.58 -17.58
CA GLY A 155 13.04 11.23 -17.13
C GLY A 155 14.40 10.69 -17.58
N ILE A 156 15.35 11.57 -17.89
CA ILE A 156 16.68 11.15 -18.32
C ILE A 156 17.39 10.39 -17.19
N ILE A 157 18.00 9.25 -17.54
CA ILE A 157 18.97 8.52 -16.73
C ILE A 157 20.20 8.30 -17.59
N LEU A 158 21.33 8.86 -17.17
CA LEU A 158 22.65 8.56 -17.74
C LEU A 158 23.40 7.62 -16.79
N HIS A 159 24.19 6.73 -17.37
CA HIS A 159 25.04 5.82 -16.62
C HIS A 159 26.46 5.79 -17.21
N THR A 160 27.45 5.72 -16.34
CA THR A 160 28.85 5.52 -16.73
C THR A 160 29.47 4.39 -15.94
N THR A 161 30.41 3.68 -16.56
CA THR A 161 31.29 2.69 -15.91
C THR A 161 32.77 3.01 -16.12
N ASN A 162 33.08 4.21 -16.63
CA ASN A 162 34.43 4.66 -16.95
C ASN A 162 34.67 6.11 -16.50
N ARG A 163 34.25 6.45 -15.28
CA ARG A 163 34.46 7.77 -14.65
C ARG A 163 33.81 8.95 -15.39
N GLY A 164 32.82 8.68 -16.23
CA GLY A 164 32.21 9.69 -17.09
C GLY A 164 33.03 10.05 -18.33
N GLU A 165 34.05 9.26 -18.70
CA GLU A 165 34.68 9.37 -20.04
C GLU A 165 33.63 9.18 -21.14
N THR A 166 32.69 8.27 -20.93
CA THR A 166 31.47 8.14 -21.74
C THR A 166 30.25 7.97 -20.84
N TRP A 167 29.17 8.65 -21.21
CA TRP A 167 27.86 8.49 -20.61
C TRP A 167 26.94 7.75 -21.57
N THR A 168 26.27 6.71 -21.07
CA THR A 168 25.26 5.97 -21.81
C THR A 168 23.90 6.49 -21.38
N TRP A 169 23.12 6.98 -22.33
CA TRP A 169 21.73 7.35 -22.09
C TRP A 169 20.87 6.08 -22.04
N LEU A 170 20.19 5.87 -20.92
CA LEU A 170 19.37 4.69 -20.67
C LEU A 170 17.85 4.92 -20.87
N THR A 171 17.33 6.12 -21.18
CA THR A 171 15.87 6.38 -21.17
C THR A 171 15.35 7.33 -22.25
N GLU A 172 14.63 6.85 -23.27
CA GLU A 172 13.98 7.77 -24.25
C GLU A 172 12.49 8.00 -23.93
N GLY A 173 12.02 9.26 -24.03
CA GLY A 173 10.59 9.57 -24.20
C GLY A 173 9.72 9.85 -22.96
N TYR A 174 10.29 10.14 -21.79
CA TYR A 174 9.49 10.47 -20.60
C TYR A 174 9.14 11.98 -20.52
N GLN A 175 7.99 12.32 -19.92
CA GLN A 175 7.56 13.72 -19.74
C GLN A 175 7.94 14.28 -18.36
N GLU A 176 7.95 13.45 -17.30
CA GLU A 176 8.20 13.91 -15.92
C GLU A 176 9.69 13.93 -15.56
N ASP A 177 10.07 14.81 -14.64
CA ASP A 177 11.45 14.97 -14.20
C ASP A 177 11.82 13.93 -13.13
N ILE A 178 12.97 13.26 -13.28
CA ILE A 178 13.56 12.46 -12.20
C ILE A 178 14.47 13.39 -11.39
N SER A 179 14.14 13.54 -10.10
CA SER A 179 14.68 14.59 -9.23
C SER A 179 15.80 14.12 -8.30
N ALA A 180 15.85 12.84 -7.93
CA ALA A 180 16.86 12.33 -7.01
C ALA A 180 17.22 10.86 -7.29
N LEU A 181 18.44 10.48 -6.92
CA LEU A 181 19.01 9.14 -6.99
C LEU A 181 19.41 8.63 -5.60
N CYS A 182 19.21 7.33 -5.37
CA CYS A 182 19.74 6.61 -4.22
C CYS A 182 20.34 5.27 -4.69
N PRO A 183 21.64 5.24 -5.06
CA PRO A 183 22.30 3.99 -5.41
C PRO A 183 22.70 3.20 -4.16
N VAL A 184 22.50 1.89 -4.19
CA VAL A 184 22.89 0.95 -3.12
C VAL A 184 24.09 0.10 -3.53
N SER A 185 24.25 -0.19 -4.82
CA SER A 185 25.43 -0.86 -5.34
C SER A 185 25.68 -0.45 -6.79
N ARG A 186 26.74 -1.01 -7.40
CA ARG A 186 27.04 -0.79 -8.83
C ARG A 186 25.93 -1.27 -9.79
N ASN A 187 24.99 -2.08 -9.32
CA ASN A 187 23.89 -2.60 -10.12
C ASN A 187 22.52 -2.23 -9.53
N GLU A 188 22.47 -1.69 -8.32
CA GLU A 188 21.21 -1.47 -7.62
C GLU A 188 21.06 0.00 -7.24
N ALA A 189 19.94 0.59 -7.65
CA ALA A 189 19.65 1.99 -7.37
C ALA A 189 18.16 2.29 -7.45
N TRP A 190 17.73 3.28 -6.68
CA TRP A 190 16.43 3.91 -6.77
C TRP A 190 16.53 5.30 -7.41
N ALA A 191 15.52 5.70 -8.16
CA ALA A 191 15.37 7.04 -8.70
C ALA A 191 13.94 7.53 -8.48
N VAL A 192 13.77 8.75 -7.99
CA VAL A 192 12.46 9.33 -7.65
C VAL A 192 12.25 10.66 -8.36
N GLY A 193 10.99 11.00 -8.69
CA GLY A 193 10.68 12.15 -9.55
C GLY A 193 9.25 12.68 -9.45
N GLY A 194 8.93 13.63 -10.33
CA GLY A 194 7.61 14.22 -10.47
C GLY A 194 6.53 13.18 -10.80
N GLY A 195 5.28 13.50 -10.48
CA GLY A 195 4.13 12.61 -10.75
C GLY A 195 4.14 11.29 -9.97
N GLY A 196 4.81 11.23 -8.81
CA GLY A 196 4.92 10.00 -8.01
C GLY A 196 5.88 8.97 -8.58
N THR A 197 6.75 9.36 -9.53
CA THR A 197 7.70 8.45 -10.17
C THR A 197 8.66 7.85 -9.14
N ILE A 198 8.64 6.53 -8.98
CA ILE A 198 9.64 5.74 -8.25
C ILE A 198 10.17 4.67 -9.21
N ARG A 199 11.48 4.56 -9.36
CA ARG A 199 12.15 3.55 -10.19
C ARG A 199 13.17 2.82 -9.37
N HIS A 200 13.25 1.51 -9.57
CA HIS A 200 14.26 0.64 -8.99
C HIS A 200 14.95 -0.14 -10.11
N THR A 201 16.23 -0.43 -9.93
CA THR A 201 16.97 -1.37 -10.76
C THR A 201 17.78 -2.29 -9.87
N THR A 202 18.00 -3.53 -10.33
CA THR A 202 18.96 -4.48 -9.76
C THR A 202 20.06 -4.88 -10.75
N ASP A 203 20.03 -4.31 -11.96
CA ASP A 203 20.94 -4.60 -13.08
C ASP A 203 21.64 -3.35 -13.64
N GLY A 204 21.59 -2.22 -12.93
CA GLY A 204 22.17 -0.95 -13.35
C GLY A 204 21.46 -0.35 -14.57
N TRP A 205 20.19 -0.72 -14.78
CA TRP A 205 19.37 -0.32 -15.92
C TRP A 205 19.97 -0.78 -17.27
N LEU A 206 20.68 -1.93 -17.30
CA LEU A 206 21.42 -2.45 -18.46
C LEU A 206 20.64 -3.48 -19.32
N GLY A 207 19.43 -3.88 -18.92
CA GLY A 207 18.58 -4.83 -19.65
C GLY A 207 18.11 -4.32 -21.03
N SER A 208 17.98 -5.23 -22.01
CA SER A 208 17.56 -4.98 -23.40
C SER A 208 16.06 -4.74 -23.60
N ASP A 209 15.30 -4.46 -22.54
CA ASP A 209 13.85 -4.19 -22.60
C ASP A 209 13.54 -2.68 -22.57
N TYR A 210 14.34 -1.89 -23.29
CA TYR A 210 14.04 -0.48 -23.52
C TYR A 210 13.06 -0.28 -24.67
N GLN A 211 11.86 -0.83 -24.48
CA GLN A 211 10.58 -0.26 -24.89
C GLN A 211 9.49 -0.90 -24.01
N ASN A 212 9.22 -0.31 -22.85
CA ASN A 212 7.91 -0.45 -22.23
C ASN A 212 7.68 0.68 -21.24
N HIS A 213 6.60 1.43 -21.44
CA HIS A 213 5.92 2.04 -20.31
C HIS A 213 5.66 0.88 -19.34
N GLY A 214 6.19 0.95 -18.12
CA GLY A 214 5.66 0.09 -17.07
C GLY A 214 4.14 0.26 -17.11
N PRO A 215 3.37 -0.82 -17.22
CA PRO A 215 1.96 -0.73 -17.55
C PRO A 215 1.27 0.18 -16.54
N ARG A 216 0.57 1.20 -17.06
CA ARG A 216 -0.12 2.19 -16.22
C ARG A 216 -1.37 1.56 -15.65
N TYR A 217 -1.29 1.15 -14.39
CA TYR A 217 -2.41 0.58 -13.67
C TYR A 217 -3.10 1.61 -12.78
N ASP A 218 -4.41 1.46 -12.67
CA ASP A 218 -5.20 2.11 -11.63
C ASP A 218 -5.93 1.01 -10.87
N LEU A 219 -5.39 0.64 -9.72
CA LEU A 219 -5.92 -0.43 -8.88
C LEU A 219 -7.10 0.12 -8.08
N ARG A 220 -8.19 -0.64 -8.07
CA ARG A 220 -9.50 -0.24 -7.56
C ARG A 220 -9.94 -1.04 -6.35
N ASP A 221 -9.50 -2.29 -6.26
CA ASP A 221 -9.88 -3.19 -5.18
C ASP A 221 -8.79 -4.24 -4.92
N VAL A 222 -8.74 -4.76 -3.70
CA VAL A 222 -7.74 -5.71 -3.22
C VAL A 222 -8.35 -6.68 -2.21
N VAL A 223 -8.04 -7.96 -2.38
CA VAL A 223 -8.46 -9.01 -1.45
C VAL A 223 -7.29 -9.95 -1.13
N PHE A 224 -7.07 -10.20 0.16
CA PHE A 224 -6.15 -11.22 0.64
C PHE A 224 -6.90 -12.33 1.36
N LEU A 225 -6.60 -13.58 1.02
CA LEU A 225 -7.16 -14.75 1.72
C LEU A 225 -6.33 -15.10 2.96
N ASP A 226 -5.04 -14.77 2.90
CA ASP A 226 -4.02 -15.06 3.90
C ASP A 226 -2.78 -14.19 3.64
N VAL A 227 -1.73 -14.37 4.46
CA VAL A 227 -0.51 -13.54 4.38
C VAL A 227 0.34 -13.77 3.13
N GLU A 228 0.06 -14.79 2.33
CA GLU A 228 0.78 -15.13 1.10
C GLU A 228 -0.06 -14.89 -0.16
N GLN A 229 -1.36 -15.21 -0.15
CA GLN A 229 -2.24 -15.18 -1.32
C GLN A 229 -3.11 -13.92 -1.36
N GLY A 230 -2.92 -13.09 -2.38
CA GLY A 230 -3.71 -11.88 -2.59
C GLY A 230 -3.92 -11.52 -4.05
N TRP A 231 -5.00 -10.80 -4.32
CA TRP A 231 -5.35 -10.30 -5.64
C TRP A 231 -5.65 -8.80 -5.56
N ALA A 232 -5.20 -8.05 -6.55
CA ALA A 232 -5.57 -6.66 -6.74
C ALA A 232 -6.12 -6.49 -8.15
N VAL A 233 -7.19 -5.72 -8.32
CA VAL A 233 -7.81 -5.51 -9.63
C VAL A 233 -7.91 -4.04 -9.98
N GLY A 234 -8.03 -3.76 -11.26
CA GLY A 234 -8.13 -2.39 -11.73
C GLY A 234 -8.25 -2.24 -13.24
N TYR A 235 -7.69 -1.14 -13.74
CA TYR A 235 -7.64 -0.81 -15.16
C TYR A 235 -6.20 -0.71 -15.65
N ASP A 236 -5.92 -1.31 -16.81
CA ASP A 236 -4.69 -1.10 -17.56
C ASP A 236 -4.95 -0.07 -18.66
N TYR A 237 -4.36 1.12 -18.53
CA TYR A 237 -4.52 2.20 -19.51
C TYR A 237 -3.89 1.87 -20.86
N ASP A 238 -2.84 1.06 -20.89
CA ASP A 238 -2.10 0.76 -22.12
C ASP A 238 -2.83 -0.32 -22.93
N LEU A 239 -3.47 -1.29 -22.27
CA LEU A 239 -4.30 -2.31 -22.93
C LEU A 239 -5.77 -1.88 -23.08
N SER A 240 -6.22 -0.87 -22.35
CA SER A 240 -7.63 -0.51 -22.23
C SER A 240 -8.52 -1.69 -21.81
N LEU A 241 -8.01 -2.48 -20.87
CA LEU A 241 -8.65 -3.68 -20.35
C LEU A 241 -8.64 -3.69 -18.82
N GLY A 242 -9.52 -4.49 -18.23
CA GLY A 242 -9.43 -4.81 -16.81
C GLY A 242 -8.11 -5.51 -16.51
N MET A 243 -7.50 -5.18 -15.38
CA MET A 243 -6.26 -5.77 -14.89
C MET A 243 -6.54 -6.58 -13.63
N VAL A 244 -5.91 -7.74 -13.51
CA VAL A 244 -5.82 -8.52 -12.27
C VAL A 244 -4.35 -8.80 -11.98
N MET A 245 -3.92 -8.46 -10.77
CA MET A 245 -2.65 -8.84 -10.21
C MET A 245 -2.86 -9.95 -9.18
N HIS A 246 -1.97 -10.92 -9.15
CA HIS A 246 -1.99 -12.02 -8.17
C HIS A 246 -0.62 -12.15 -7.52
N THR A 247 -0.58 -12.27 -6.19
CA THR A 247 0.61 -12.58 -5.41
C THR A 247 0.45 -13.93 -4.70
N THR A 248 1.58 -14.59 -4.50
CA THR A 248 1.68 -15.84 -3.72
C THR A 248 2.74 -15.77 -2.63
N ASP A 249 3.28 -14.57 -2.38
CA ASP A 249 4.35 -14.28 -1.44
C ASP A 249 4.05 -13.04 -0.60
N GLY A 250 2.77 -12.71 -0.40
CA GLY A 250 2.35 -11.63 0.50
C GLY A 250 2.58 -10.24 -0.06
N GLY A 251 2.71 -10.12 -1.38
CA GLY A 251 2.90 -8.86 -2.07
C GLY A 251 4.35 -8.48 -2.33
N ASP A 252 5.32 -9.33 -1.97
CA ASP A 252 6.73 -9.18 -2.36
C ASP A 252 6.86 -9.16 -3.90
N THR A 253 6.09 -10.02 -4.58
CA THR A 253 5.97 -10.01 -6.04
C THR A 253 4.53 -10.16 -6.50
N TRP A 254 4.21 -9.50 -7.62
CA TRP A 254 2.88 -9.50 -8.23
C TRP A 254 2.95 -9.92 -9.69
N GLN A 255 2.08 -10.86 -10.07
CA GLN A 255 1.88 -11.26 -11.46
C GLN A 255 0.64 -10.56 -12.04
N ALA A 256 0.87 -9.58 -12.90
CA ALA A 256 -0.18 -8.87 -13.62
C ALA A 256 -0.68 -9.65 -14.85
N ARG A 257 -2.00 -9.75 -15.01
CA ARG A 257 -2.68 -10.40 -16.13
C ARG A 257 -3.96 -9.66 -16.51
N PRO A 258 -4.21 -9.41 -17.80
CA PRO A 258 -5.44 -8.77 -18.22
C PRO A 258 -6.66 -9.66 -17.99
N CYS A 259 -7.71 -9.09 -17.41
CA CYS A 259 -9.06 -9.62 -17.49
C CYS A 259 -9.65 -9.24 -18.86
N SER A 260 -9.42 -10.07 -19.87
CA SER A 260 -9.82 -9.79 -21.27
C SER A 260 -11.33 -9.68 -21.49
N VAL A 261 -12.12 -10.01 -20.47
CA VAL A 261 -13.59 -10.00 -20.52
C VAL A 261 -14.17 -8.65 -20.08
N LEU A 262 -13.45 -7.91 -19.25
CA LEU A 262 -13.85 -6.62 -18.68
C LEU A 262 -12.97 -5.51 -19.27
N THR A 263 -13.55 -4.33 -19.51
CA THR A 263 -12.74 -3.16 -19.88
C THR A 263 -12.11 -2.50 -18.66
N ALA A 264 -12.68 -2.63 -17.47
CA ALA A 264 -12.09 -2.22 -16.20
C ALA A 264 -12.65 -3.13 -15.10
N CYS A 265 -11.80 -3.53 -14.16
CA CYS A 265 -12.21 -4.25 -12.96
C CYS A 265 -12.38 -3.24 -11.81
N GLN A 266 -13.53 -3.29 -11.14
CA GLN A 266 -13.92 -2.35 -10.07
C GLN A 266 -13.97 -3.01 -8.70
N GLY A 267 -14.45 -4.26 -8.63
CA GLY A 267 -14.47 -5.06 -7.39
C GLY A 267 -14.10 -6.52 -7.67
N ILE A 268 -13.53 -7.18 -6.67
CA ILE A 268 -13.09 -8.59 -6.72
C ILE A 268 -13.49 -9.33 -5.45
N SER A 269 -14.00 -10.55 -5.62
CA SER A 269 -14.21 -11.48 -4.52
C SER A 269 -13.57 -12.83 -4.82
N MET A 270 -12.77 -13.32 -3.87
CA MET A 270 -12.12 -14.62 -3.94
C MET A 270 -12.61 -15.47 -2.77
N THR A 271 -13.07 -16.68 -3.05
CA THR A 271 -13.55 -17.62 -2.01
C THR A 271 -12.50 -18.65 -1.64
N ASP A 272 -11.57 -18.90 -2.55
CA ASP A 272 -10.32 -19.61 -2.32
C ASP A 272 -9.29 -19.22 -3.40
N ALA A 273 -8.09 -19.82 -3.33
CA ALA A 273 -7.00 -19.51 -4.24
C ALA A 273 -7.26 -19.85 -5.73
N GLN A 274 -8.39 -20.47 -6.07
CA GLN A 274 -8.76 -20.86 -7.43
C GLN A 274 -10.03 -20.15 -7.91
N ARG A 275 -11.03 -19.97 -7.04
CA ARG A 275 -12.39 -19.53 -7.39
C ARG A 275 -12.62 -18.08 -6.97
N GLY A 276 -13.03 -17.26 -7.93
CA GLY A 276 -13.36 -15.86 -7.69
C GLY A 276 -14.16 -15.20 -8.79
N TRP A 277 -14.62 -13.99 -8.50
CA TRP A 277 -15.46 -13.15 -9.34
C TRP A 277 -14.90 -11.74 -9.37
N CYS A 278 -15.06 -11.09 -10.51
CA CYS A 278 -14.61 -9.73 -10.72
C CYS A 278 -15.67 -8.99 -11.53
N VAL A 279 -15.96 -7.76 -11.15
CA VAL A 279 -17.01 -6.95 -11.78
C VAL A 279 -16.46 -5.64 -12.33
N GLY A 280 -17.15 -5.12 -13.33
CA GLY A 280 -16.90 -3.78 -13.83
C GLY A 280 -17.34 -3.63 -15.28
N SER A 281 -17.52 -2.38 -15.72
CA SER A 281 -17.89 -2.07 -17.12
C SER A 281 -19.06 -2.92 -17.64
N HIS A 282 -20.17 -2.96 -16.88
CA HIS A 282 -21.41 -3.65 -17.26
C HIS A 282 -21.39 -5.18 -17.24
N ARG A 283 -20.33 -5.79 -16.67
CA ARG A 283 -20.08 -7.23 -16.79
C ARG A 283 -19.57 -7.83 -15.49
N ILE A 284 -19.87 -9.12 -15.34
CA ILE A 284 -19.36 -9.99 -14.29
C ILE A 284 -18.49 -11.05 -14.97
N ALA A 285 -17.26 -11.20 -14.50
CA ALA A 285 -16.35 -12.25 -14.88
C ALA A 285 -16.12 -13.22 -13.71
N ARG A 286 -15.87 -14.50 -14.02
CA ARG A 286 -15.51 -15.51 -13.02
C ARG A 286 -14.22 -16.25 -13.39
N THR A 287 -13.53 -16.78 -12.39
CA THR A 287 -12.32 -17.59 -12.55
C THR A 287 -12.42 -18.88 -11.73
N ASN A 288 -11.74 -19.92 -12.20
CA ASN A 288 -11.58 -21.20 -11.49
C ASN A 288 -10.10 -21.64 -11.41
N ASN A 289 -9.18 -20.72 -11.70
CA ASN A 289 -7.74 -20.95 -11.74
C ASN A 289 -6.94 -19.77 -11.17
N GLY A 290 -7.50 -19.10 -10.16
CA GLY A 290 -6.82 -18.08 -9.37
C GLY A 290 -6.57 -16.78 -10.14
N GLY A 291 -7.44 -16.45 -11.11
CA GLY A 291 -7.29 -15.26 -11.94
C GLY A 291 -6.31 -15.42 -13.11
N THR A 292 -5.87 -16.64 -13.42
CA THR A 292 -5.04 -16.92 -14.61
C THR A 292 -5.81 -16.69 -15.91
N SER A 293 -7.10 -16.99 -15.91
CA SER A 293 -8.03 -16.64 -16.96
C SER A 293 -9.40 -16.34 -16.38
N TRP A 294 -10.13 -15.48 -17.08
CA TRP A 294 -11.47 -15.05 -16.70
C TRP A 294 -12.47 -15.40 -17.80
N GLU A 295 -13.66 -15.83 -17.42
CA GLU A 295 -14.77 -16.11 -18.33
C GLU A 295 -15.97 -15.20 -18.01
N LEU A 296 -16.69 -14.80 -19.06
CA LEU A 296 -17.89 -13.98 -18.90
C LEU A 296 -18.98 -14.79 -18.20
N SER A 297 -19.40 -14.31 -17.04
CA SER A 297 -20.50 -14.87 -16.26
C SER A 297 -21.82 -14.18 -16.62
N TYR A 298 -21.81 -12.85 -16.70
CA TYR A 298 -23.02 -12.05 -16.93
C TYR A 298 -22.69 -10.69 -17.56
N SER A 299 -23.67 -10.10 -18.24
CA SER A 299 -23.58 -8.74 -18.78
C SER A 299 -24.94 -8.06 -18.80
N ASP A 300 -25.01 -6.81 -18.38
CA ASP A 300 -26.19 -5.95 -18.45
C ASP A 300 -25.78 -4.60 -19.04
N SER A 301 -26.34 -4.20 -20.18
CA SER A 301 -25.99 -2.95 -20.86
C SER A 301 -26.33 -1.66 -20.11
N THR A 302 -27.07 -1.75 -19.01
CA THR A 302 -27.60 -0.60 -18.26
C THR A 302 -26.88 -0.42 -16.92
N MET A 303 -26.62 -1.50 -16.19
CA MET A 303 -26.04 -1.46 -14.87
C MET A 303 -24.52 -1.28 -14.90
N TRP A 304 -24.03 -0.21 -14.29
CA TRP A 304 -22.63 -0.06 -13.87
C TRP A 304 -22.40 -0.85 -12.59
N MET A 305 -21.61 -1.91 -12.68
CA MET A 305 -21.29 -2.77 -11.53
C MET A 305 -20.04 -2.23 -10.83
N ARG A 306 -20.12 -2.06 -9.52
CA ARG A 306 -19.08 -1.42 -8.72
C ARG A 306 -18.36 -2.38 -7.79
N ASP A 307 -19.11 -3.26 -7.13
CA ASP A 307 -18.54 -4.21 -6.18
C ASP A 307 -19.27 -5.56 -6.21
N VAL A 308 -18.59 -6.60 -5.73
CA VAL A 308 -19.03 -8.00 -5.71
C VAL A 308 -18.56 -8.69 -4.44
N HIS A 309 -19.48 -9.43 -3.80
CA HIS A 309 -19.14 -10.23 -2.64
C HIS A 309 -19.71 -11.65 -2.72
N PHE A 310 -18.86 -12.64 -2.50
CA PHE A 310 -19.23 -14.06 -2.42
C PHE A 310 -18.85 -14.62 -1.05
N ILE A 311 -19.82 -15.23 -0.38
CA ILE A 311 -19.63 -15.90 0.92
C ILE A 311 -19.15 -17.35 0.75
N ASP A 312 -19.43 -17.96 -0.40
CA ASP A 312 -18.97 -19.28 -0.80
C ASP A 312 -18.92 -19.37 -2.32
N ASP A 313 -18.58 -20.55 -2.86
CA ASP A 313 -18.41 -20.70 -4.30
C ASP A 313 -19.72 -20.72 -5.12
N GLN A 314 -20.86 -20.60 -4.46
CA GLN A 314 -22.19 -20.67 -5.06
C GLN A 314 -22.96 -19.35 -4.89
N THR A 315 -22.82 -18.67 -3.76
CA THR A 315 -23.70 -17.60 -3.33
C THR A 315 -22.96 -16.27 -3.29
N GLY A 316 -23.48 -15.28 -4.02
CA GLY A 316 -22.86 -13.96 -4.09
C GLY A 316 -23.77 -12.87 -4.64
N TRP A 317 -23.40 -11.62 -4.35
CA TRP A 317 -24.14 -10.42 -4.69
C TRP A 317 -23.24 -9.43 -5.42
N VAL A 318 -23.84 -8.63 -6.30
CA VAL A 318 -23.18 -7.55 -7.04
C VAL A 318 -24.02 -6.30 -6.88
N VAL A 319 -23.37 -5.18 -6.59
CA VAL A 319 -24.02 -3.89 -6.44
C VAL A 319 -23.51 -2.88 -7.45
N GLY A 320 -24.32 -1.85 -7.67
CA GLY A 320 -24.03 -0.81 -8.62
C GLY A 320 -25.20 0.13 -8.85
N TRP A 321 -25.21 0.75 -10.02
CA TRP A 321 -26.20 1.75 -10.40
C TRP A 321 -26.53 1.69 -11.89
N GLU A 322 -27.68 2.23 -12.28
CA GLU A 322 -28.01 2.43 -13.70
C GLU A 322 -27.72 3.86 -14.16
N SER A 323 -27.98 4.87 -13.33
CA SER A 323 -27.92 6.29 -13.70
C SER A 323 -27.06 7.12 -12.74
N TRP A 324 -25.74 7.09 -12.96
CA TRP A 324 -24.76 7.88 -12.20
C TRP A 324 -24.93 7.79 -10.66
N TYR A 325 -25.50 8.82 -10.02
CA TYR A 325 -25.74 8.85 -8.58
C TYR A 325 -27.01 8.08 -8.15
N TYR A 326 -27.87 7.70 -9.09
CA TYR A 326 -29.22 7.19 -8.86
C TYR A 326 -29.42 5.77 -9.43
N ASP A 327 -30.57 5.20 -9.09
CA ASP A 327 -31.07 3.90 -9.52
C ASP A 327 -30.20 2.75 -9.01
N ALA A 328 -30.32 2.44 -7.71
CA ALA A 328 -29.66 1.33 -7.06
C ALA A 328 -29.99 0.01 -7.76
N ARG A 329 -28.96 -0.81 -8.06
CA ARG A 329 -29.15 -2.15 -8.63
C ARG A 329 -28.37 -3.17 -7.82
N ILE A 330 -29.03 -4.29 -7.51
CA ILE A 330 -28.41 -5.43 -6.83
C ILE A 330 -28.74 -6.70 -7.62
N LEU A 331 -27.72 -7.48 -7.94
CA LEU A 331 -27.84 -8.81 -8.52
C LEU A 331 -27.44 -9.87 -7.49
N HIS A 332 -28.10 -11.01 -7.50
CA HIS A 332 -27.81 -12.15 -6.62
C HIS A 332 -27.69 -13.44 -7.44
N THR A 333 -26.78 -14.31 -7.04
CA THR A 333 -26.62 -15.67 -7.58
C THR A 333 -26.55 -16.69 -6.46
N THR A 334 -27.05 -17.90 -6.72
CA THR A 334 -26.94 -19.06 -5.82
C THR A 334 -26.30 -20.27 -6.53
N ASN A 335 -25.64 -20.04 -7.67
CA ASN A 335 -25.03 -21.09 -8.48
C ASN A 335 -23.67 -20.69 -9.07
N GLY A 336 -22.91 -19.87 -8.35
CA GLY A 336 -21.54 -19.48 -8.69
C GLY A 336 -21.47 -18.49 -9.86
N GLY A 337 -22.53 -17.71 -10.07
CA GLY A 337 -22.64 -16.78 -11.18
C GLY A 337 -22.92 -17.47 -12.53
N LEU A 338 -23.55 -18.65 -12.54
CA LEU A 338 -24.06 -19.22 -13.79
C LEU A 338 -25.34 -18.50 -14.24
N ASN A 339 -26.17 -18.06 -13.27
CA ASN A 339 -27.31 -17.18 -13.49
C ASN A 339 -27.34 -16.11 -12.41
N TRP A 340 -27.87 -14.94 -12.77
CA TRP A 340 -28.05 -13.81 -11.87
C TRP A 340 -29.50 -13.35 -11.92
N SER A 341 -30.06 -13.06 -10.75
CA SER A 341 -31.38 -12.48 -10.59
C SER A 341 -31.28 -11.12 -9.93
N GLU A 342 -31.99 -10.15 -10.47
CA GLU A 342 -32.12 -8.83 -9.86
C GLU A 342 -32.94 -8.91 -8.56
N GLN A 343 -32.50 -8.18 -7.55
CA GLN A 343 -33.19 -8.05 -6.27
C GLN A 343 -34.04 -6.78 -6.24
N THR A 344 -35.05 -6.76 -5.38
CA THR A 344 -35.84 -5.54 -5.16
C THR A 344 -35.13 -4.67 -4.15
N VAL A 345 -34.87 -3.42 -4.50
CA VAL A 345 -34.13 -2.46 -3.67
C VAL A 345 -35.04 -1.29 -3.34
N ASP A 346 -35.14 -0.95 -2.06
CA ASP A 346 -35.89 0.22 -1.58
C ASP A 346 -34.94 1.42 -1.37
N SER A 347 -34.26 1.82 -2.45
CA SER A 347 -33.38 3.00 -2.48
C SER A 347 -33.22 3.51 -3.90
N ASP A 348 -33.23 4.84 -4.04
CA ASP A 348 -33.03 5.53 -5.31
C ASP A 348 -31.54 5.83 -5.60
N PHE A 349 -30.62 5.48 -4.70
CA PHE A 349 -29.22 5.92 -4.78
C PHE A 349 -28.25 4.79 -5.11
N GLY A 350 -27.33 5.07 -6.04
CA GLY A 350 -26.35 4.09 -6.50
C GLY A 350 -25.49 3.51 -5.38
N LEU A 351 -25.27 2.20 -5.41
CA LEU A 351 -24.53 1.46 -4.39
C LEU A 351 -23.08 1.23 -4.84
N LEU A 352 -22.16 1.36 -3.89
CA LEU A 352 -20.72 1.36 -4.13
C LEU A 352 -19.96 0.21 -3.47
N ASP A 353 -20.48 -0.36 -2.39
CA ASP A 353 -19.86 -1.49 -1.69
C ASP A 353 -20.91 -2.45 -1.13
N VAL A 354 -20.58 -3.73 -1.03
CA VAL A 354 -21.49 -4.76 -0.50
C VAL A 354 -20.75 -5.82 0.30
N GLU A 355 -21.32 -6.19 1.43
CA GLU A 355 -20.78 -7.26 2.26
C GLU A 355 -21.90 -8.14 2.80
N PHE A 356 -21.64 -9.45 2.84
CA PHE A 356 -22.48 -10.43 3.52
C PHE A 356 -21.65 -11.25 4.51
N LEU A 357 -22.19 -11.40 5.71
CA LEU A 357 -21.60 -12.24 6.76
C LEU A 357 -22.05 -13.70 6.66
N ASP A 358 -23.25 -13.90 6.12
CA ASP A 358 -23.86 -15.21 5.89
C ASP A 358 -24.90 -15.16 4.76
N THR A 359 -25.64 -16.25 4.54
CA THR A 359 -26.63 -16.35 3.46
C THR A 359 -27.87 -15.45 3.64
N GLN A 360 -28.04 -14.82 4.80
CA GLN A 360 -29.22 -14.03 5.16
C GLN A 360 -28.88 -12.56 5.44
N ASN A 361 -27.77 -12.29 6.11
CA ASN A 361 -27.42 -10.97 6.61
C ASN A 361 -26.36 -10.30 5.72
N GLY A 362 -26.72 -9.15 5.14
CA GLY A 362 -25.82 -8.36 4.31
C GLY A 362 -26.16 -6.87 4.30
N TRP A 363 -25.14 -6.07 4.00
CA TRP A 363 -25.19 -4.61 3.96
C TRP A 363 -24.65 -4.10 2.63
N ALA A 364 -25.20 -2.99 2.16
CA ALA A 364 -24.71 -2.28 0.98
C ALA A 364 -24.70 -0.78 1.25
N ALA A 365 -23.65 -0.08 0.85
CA ALA A 365 -23.54 1.37 1.04
C ALA A 365 -23.22 2.10 -0.26
N GLY A 366 -23.54 3.38 -0.34
CA GLY A 366 -23.25 4.17 -1.53
C GLY A 366 -23.54 5.66 -1.43
N ASN A 367 -24.11 6.20 -2.50
CA ASN A 367 -24.31 7.64 -2.68
C ASN A 367 -25.35 8.21 -1.70
N ILE A 368 -25.23 9.50 -1.37
CA ILE A 368 -26.17 10.26 -0.51
C ILE A 368 -26.36 9.60 0.88
N GLY A 369 -25.28 8.98 1.36
CA GLY A 369 -25.23 8.27 2.63
C GLY A 369 -26.07 6.99 2.65
N SER A 370 -26.57 6.48 1.52
CA SER A 370 -27.42 5.29 1.52
C SER A 370 -26.67 4.10 2.15
N ILE A 371 -27.24 3.52 3.19
CA ILE A 371 -26.86 2.21 3.76
C ILE A 371 -28.12 1.35 3.81
N LEU A 372 -28.06 0.20 3.16
CA LEU A 372 -29.13 -0.78 3.10
C LEU A 372 -28.72 -2.04 3.85
N HIS A 373 -29.70 -2.71 4.45
CA HIS A 373 -29.53 -4.01 5.07
C HIS A 373 -30.58 -5.00 4.58
N THR A 374 -30.18 -6.25 4.45
CA THR A 374 -31.06 -7.39 4.23
C THR A 374 -30.85 -8.42 5.32
N SER A 375 -31.95 -9.02 5.79
CA SER A 375 -31.96 -10.14 6.72
C SER A 375 -32.55 -11.42 6.11
N ASP A 376 -32.81 -11.41 4.79
CA ASP A 376 -33.43 -12.50 4.04
C ASP A 376 -32.63 -12.92 2.79
N GLY A 377 -31.34 -12.57 2.75
CA GLY A 377 -30.43 -12.95 1.66
C GLY A 377 -30.59 -12.10 0.39
N GLY A 378 -31.19 -10.92 0.54
CA GLY A 378 -31.40 -9.95 -0.52
C GLY A 378 -32.77 -9.99 -1.18
N GLU A 379 -33.71 -10.82 -0.69
CA GLU A 379 -35.10 -10.78 -1.20
C GLU A 379 -35.73 -9.40 -0.96
N THR A 380 -35.42 -8.80 0.19
CA THR A 380 -35.73 -7.40 0.51
C THR A 380 -34.52 -6.67 1.09
N TRP A 381 -34.39 -5.40 0.71
CA TRP A 381 -33.37 -4.47 1.20
C TRP A 381 -34.06 -3.28 1.82
N ILE A 382 -33.69 -2.96 3.06
CA ILE A 382 -34.28 -1.88 3.86
C ILE A 382 -33.22 -0.81 4.08
N GLU A 383 -33.55 0.44 3.78
CA GLU A 383 -32.69 1.58 4.09
C GLU A 383 -32.60 1.80 5.61
N GLN A 384 -31.37 1.76 6.13
CA GLN A 384 -31.03 1.96 7.53
C GLN A 384 -30.48 3.35 7.81
N TYR A 385 -29.80 3.94 6.83
CA TYR A 385 -29.22 5.27 6.91
C TYR A 385 -29.25 5.90 5.51
N GLY A 386 -29.52 7.20 5.46
CA GLY A 386 -29.76 7.95 4.23
C GLY A 386 -30.04 9.42 4.53
N GLU A 387 -30.22 10.24 3.48
CA GLU A 387 -30.47 11.69 3.55
C GLU A 387 -29.25 12.57 3.91
N GLY A 388 -28.02 12.04 3.85
CA GLY A 388 -26.77 12.80 4.01
C GLY A 388 -26.23 13.31 2.66
N TYR A 389 -25.40 14.37 2.67
CA TYR A 389 -24.74 14.90 1.45
C TYR A 389 -23.36 14.25 1.17
N HIS A 390 -23.11 13.07 1.76
CA HIS A 390 -21.85 12.33 1.60
C HIS A 390 -22.01 11.07 0.76
N THR A 391 -20.92 10.63 0.16
CA THR A 391 -20.82 9.35 -0.55
C THR A 391 -20.03 8.37 0.30
N LEU A 392 -20.61 7.20 0.57
CA LEU A 392 -19.95 6.11 1.29
C LEU A 392 -19.29 5.17 0.27
N TYR A 393 -17.97 5.12 0.27
CA TYR A 393 -17.19 4.38 -0.73
C TYR A 393 -16.91 2.94 -0.33
N SER A 394 -16.87 2.65 0.96
CA SER A 394 -16.57 1.32 1.49
C SER A 394 -17.23 1.10 2.84
N LEU A 395 -17.62 -0.14 3.11
CA LEU A 395 -18.13 -0.64 4.39
C LEU A 395 -17.36 -1.91 4.78
N ASP A 396 -17.33 -2.20 6.09
CA ASP A 396 -16.76 -3.43 6.61
C ASP A 396 -17.47 -3.83 7.91
N PHE A 397 -17.88 -5.09 8.02
CA PHE A 397 -18.57 -5.67 9.16
C PHE A 397 -17.77 -6.82 9.76
N THR A 398 -17.48 -6.72 11.05
CA THR A 398 -16.73 -7.78 11.77
C THR A 398 -17.65 -8.86 12.33
N ASP A 399 -18.90 -8.50 12.58
CA ASP A 399 -20.00 -9.39 12.94
C ASP A 399 -21.36 -8.71 12.64
N HIS A 400 -22.46 -9.38 13.00
CA HIS A 400 -23.83 -8.91 12.72
C HIS A 400 -24.25 -7.66 13.50
N LEU A 401 -23.42 -7.14 14.40
CA LEU A 401 -23.70 -5.95 15.21
C LEU A 401 -22.75 -4.80 14.88
N HIS A 402 -21.47 -5.09 14.62
CA HIS A 402 -20.42 -4.09 14.51
C HIS A 402 -19.97 -3.90 13.07
N GLY A 403 -20.18 -2.70 12.54
CA GLY A 403 -19.79 -2.33 11.18
C GLY A 403 -19.39 -0.87 11.06
N TRP A 404 -18.55 -0.59 10.07
CA TRP A 404 -18.05 0.74 9.74
C TRP A 404 -18.36 1.05 8.28
N ALA A 405 -18.61 2.32 7.98
CA ALA A 405 -18.70 2.82 6.62
C ALA A 405 -17.87 4.10 6.51
N VAL A 406 -17.07 4.21 5.46
CA VAL A 406 -16.23 5.38 5.22
C VAL A 406 -16.54 6.04 3.90
N GLY A 407 -16.28 7.34 3.85
CA GLY A 407 -16.67 8.13 2.70
C GLY A 407 -16.11 9.55 2.72
N TYR A 408 -16.74 10.36 1.88
CA TYR A 408 -16.43 11.76 1.73
C TYR A 408 -17.70 12.58 1.63
N ASP A 409 -17.75 13.67 2.39
CA ASP A 409 -18.79 14.68 2.29
C ASP A 409 -18.38 15.73 1.24
N GLU A 410 -19.09 15.77 0.12
CA GLU A 410 -18.79 16.71 -0.97
C GLU A 410 -19.16 18.16 -0.62
N GLU A 411 -20.13 18.37 0.28
CA GLU A 411 -20.59 19.71 0.68
C GLU A 411 -19.64 20.35 1.68
N TYR A 412 -19.22 19.58 2.69
CA TYR A 412 -18.35 20.07 3.76
C TYR A 412 -16.86 19.80 3.50
N VAL A 413 -16.53 18.97 2.52
CA VAL A 413 -15.15 18.58 2.17
C VAL A 413 -14.47 17.87 3.35
N GLU A 414 -15.22 16.97 4.00
CA GLU A 414 -14.80 16.28 5.23
C GLU A 414 -14.80 14.76 5.04
N SER A 415 -13.96 14.07 5.81
CA SER A 415 -13.98 12.60 5.86
C SER A 415 -15.21 12.14 6.62
N VAL A 416 -15.90 11.13 6.10
CA VAL A 416 -17.01 10.49 6.81
C VAL A 416 -16.56 9.12 7.31
N ILE A 417 -16.76 8.89 8.61
CA ILE A 417 -16.62 7.57 9.24
C ILE A 417 -17.88 7.35 10.06
N LEU A 418 -18.67 6.34 9.70
CA LEU A 418 -19.85 5.92 10.41
C LEU A 418 -19.56 4.58 11.09
N HIS A 419 -20.17 4.37 12.25
CA HIS A 419 -20.06 3.14 13.01
C HIS A 419 -21.43 2.73 13.57
N THR A 420 -21.73 1.45 13.53
CA THR A 420 -22.87 0.84 14.21
C THR A 420 -22.40 -0.20 15.22
N ASP A 421 -23.08 -0.25 16.37
CA ASP A 421 -22.91 -1.26 17.43
C ASP A 421 -24.17 -2.17 17.55
N ASP A 422 -25.14 -2.00 16.64
CA ASP A 422 -26.47 -2.62 16.69
C ASP A 422 -26.94 -3.18 15.33
N GLY A 423 -26.02 -3.47 14.41
CA GLY A 423 -26.33 -4.08 13.11
C GLY A 423 -26.96 -3.11 12.11
N GLY A 424 -26.76 -1.81 12.34
CA GLY A 424 -27.24 -0.71 11.52
C GLY A 424 -28.63 -0.19 11.89
N ASP A 425 -29.18 -0.58 13.04
CA ASP A 425 -30.37 0.09 13.60
C ASP A 425 -30.06 1.57 13.91
N THR A 426 -28.83 1.86 14.33
CA THR A 426 -28.27 3.22 14.45
C THR A 426 -26.86 3.31 13.91
N TRP A 427 -26.56 4.44 13.27
CA TRP A 427 -25.24 4.79 12.75
C TRP A 427 -24.75 6.08 13.39
N ASN A 428 -23.55 6.05 13.96
CA ASN A 428 -22.93 7.16 14.67
C ASN A 428 -21.68 7.63 13.95
N MET A 429 -21.54 8.95 13.78
CA MET A 429 -20.35 9.54 13.17
C MET A 429 -19.16 9.48 14.14
N GLN A 430 -18.01 9.04 13.61
CA GLN A 430 -16.72 9.06 14.28
C GLN A 430 -15.83 10.11 13.63
N PHE A 431 -14.96 10.73 14.42
CA PHE A 431 -14.09 11.82 13.95
C PHE A 431 -12.66 11.32 13.73
N ALA A 432 -12.13 11.61 12.55
CA ALA A 432 -10.70 11.53 12.29
C ALA A 432 -10.01 12.88 12.59
N ALA A 433 -8.69 12.84 12.81
CA ALA A 433 -7.92 14.06 13.06
C ALA A 433 -7.67 14.91 11.80
N GLU A 434 -7.96 14.37 10.61
CA GLU A 434 -7.70 15.01 9.32
C GLU A 434 -8.89 14.78 8.37
N ASP A 435 -9.26 15.83 7.61
CA ASP A 435 -10.33 15.83 6.62
C ASP A 435 -9.75 15.63 5.22
N MET A 436 -9.63 14.36 4.83
CA MET A 436 -9.28 13.92 3.48
C MET A 436 -10.14 12.70 3.20
N GLY A 437 -11.15 12.83 2.31
CA GLY A 437 -12.17 11.80 2.06
C GLY A 437 -11.63 10.38 2.02
N LEU A 438 -12.33 9.42 2.61
CA LEU A 438 -11.82 8.06 2.76
C LEU A 438 -12.44 7.15 1.71
N THR A 439 -11.63 6.31 1.10
CA THR A 439 -11.99 5.49 -0.08
C THR A 439 -12.14 4.01 0.25
N GLY A 440 -11.46 3.52 1.29
CA GLY A 440 -11.51 2.12 1.70
C GLY A 440 -11.36 1.98 3.21
N VAL A 441 -12.02 0.97 3.79
CA VAL A 441 -11.91 0.60 5.20
C VAL A 441 -11.83 -0.91 5.34
N SER A 442 -11.11 -1.41 6.34
CA SER A 442 -11.09 -2.84 6.69
C SER A 442 -10.73 -3.02 8.15
N PHE A 443 -11.46 -3.89 8.85
CA PHE A 443 -11.26 -4.24 10.25
C PHE A 443 -10.85 -5.70 10.42
N ALA A 444 -9.86 -5.91 11.27
CA ALA A 444 -9.42 -7.25 11.71
C ALA A 444 -10.37 -7.84 12.77
N ASP A 445 -10.92 -6.96 13.61
CA ASP A 445 -11.86 -7.22 14.68
C ASP A 445 -12.53 -5.90 15.11
N VAL A 446 -13.38 -5.96 16.14
CA VAL A 446 -14.14 -4.78 16.61
C VAL A 446 -13.30 -3.62 17.15
N LEU A 447 -11.99 -3.79 17.33
CA LEU A 447 -11.07 -2.78 17.86
C LEU A 447 -10.08 -2.27 16.81
N HIS A 448 -9.59 -3.14 15.93
CA HIS A 448 -8.45 -2.84 15.07
C HIS A 448 -8.89 -2.68 13.61
N GLY A 449 -8.69 -1.48 13.06
CA GLY A 449 -9.08 -1.16 11.68
C GLY A 449 -8.16 -0.18 11.00
N ILE A 450 -8.18 -0.21 9.67
CA ILE A 450 -7.48 0.73 8.79
C ILE A 450 -8.48 1.38 7.85
N ALA A 451 -8.34 2.69 7.66
CA ALA A 451 -8.99 3.42 6.58
C ALA A 451 -7.94 4.09 5.70
N VAL A 452 -8.18 4.15 4.39
CA VAL A 452 -7.27 4.74 3.40
C VAL A 452 -7.96 5.80 2.56
N GLY A 453 -7.17 6.66 1.90
CA GLY A 453 -7.70 7.75 1.09
C GLY A 453 -6.69 8.41 0.15
N PRO A 454 -7.07 9.56 -0.44
CA PRO A 454 -6.24 10.36 -1.33
C PRO A 454 -4.90 10.76 -0.71
N ALA A 455 -3.94 11.11 -1.55
CA ALA A 455 -2.62 11.58 -1.14
C ALA A 455 -1.89 10.65 -0.14
N GLY A 456 -2.11 9.34 -0.27
CA GLY A 456 -1.50 8.30 0.56
C GLY A 456 -1.96 8.30 2.01
N VAL A 457 -3.16 8.83 2.31
CA VAL A 457 -3.71 8.80 3.67
C VAL A 457 -3.92 7.36 4.11
N VAL A 458 -3.38 7.03 5.29
CA VAL A 458 -3.60 5.79 6.02
C VAL A 458 -3.93 6.16 7.46
N LEU A 459 -5.12 5.82 7.92
CA LEU A 459 -5.60 6.00 9.28
C LEU A 459 -5.71 4.64 9.96
N ARG A 460 -5.19 4.52 11.18
CA ARG A 460 -5.31 3.33 12.02
C ARG A 460 -6.17 3.62 13.24
N THR A 461 -6.99 2.67 13.62
CA THR A 461 -7.65 2.64 14.93
C THR A 461 -7.29 1.38 15.71
N GLU A 462 -7.19 1.53 17.02
CA GLU A 462 -6.90 0.47 18.00
C GLU A 462 -8.05 0.33 19.02
N ASN A 463 -9.16 1.05 18.80
CA ASN A 463 -10.28 1.15 19.72
C ASN A 463 -11.65 1.27 19.01
N GLY A 464 -11.81 0.61 17.86
CA GLY A 464 -13.09 0.53 17.13
C GLY A 464 -13.50 1.86 16.51
N GLY A 465 -12.53 2.72 16.22
CA GLY A 465 -12.73 4.02 15.62
C GLY A 465 -13.17 5.13 16.59
N GLN A 466 -13.11 4.89 17.90
CA GLN A 466 -13.24 5.98 18.89
C GLN A 466 -12.15 7.05 18.71
N SER A 467 -10.98 6.64 18.21
CA SER A 467 -9.95 7.54 17.72
C SER A 467 -9.20 6.92 16.54
N TRP A 468 -8.83 7.77 15.59
CA TRP A 468 -8.05 7.41 14.41
C TRP A 468 -6.72 8.16 14.40
N THR A 469 -5.61 7.44 14.20
CA THR A 469 -4.26 7.99 14.11
C THR A 469 -3.70 7.83 12.71
N ARG A 470 -3.18 8.91 12.13
CA ARG A 470 -2.56 8.85 10.81
C ARG A 470 -1.18 8.19 10.85
N GLU A 471 -0.95 7.29 9.91
CA GLU A 471 0.34 6.66 9.68
C GLU A 471 1.02 7.30 8.46
N ASN A 472 2.35 7.42 8.50
CA ASN A 472 3.11 7.85 7.34
C ASN A 472 3.26 6.68 6.37
N SER A 473 2.48 6.70 5.29
CA SER A 473 2.54 5.69 4.23
C SER A 473 3.79 5.79 3.35
N GLY A 474 4.52 6.93 3.39
CA GLY A 474 5.61 7.22 2.47
C GLY A 474 5.15 7.40 1.01
N CYS A 475 3.84 7.42 0.76
CA CYS A 475 3.23 7.49 -0.55
C CYS A 475 2.45 8.80 -0.71
N GLY A 476 2.48 9.39 -1.90
CA GLY A 476 1.66 10.55 -2.26
C GLY A 476 0.53 10.22 -3.25
N SER A 477 0.40 8.96 -3.68
CA SER A 477 -0.65 8.50 -4.59
C SER A 477 -1.96 8.27 -3.85
N ASP A 478 -3.08 8.43 -4.55
CA ASP A 478 -4.39 8.10 -3.98
C ASP A 478 -4.50 6.59 -3.75
N LEU A 479 -4.92 6.22 -2.55
CA LEU A 479 -5.27 4.84 -2.20
C LEU A 479 -6.76 4.63 -2.44
N ALA A 480 -7.11 3.48 -3.01
CA ALA A 480 -8.47 3.13 -3.42
C ALA A 480 -9.11 2.08 -2.51
N ALA A 481 -8.34 1.09 -2.07
CA ALA A 481 -8.84 -0.02 -1.26
C ALA A 481 -7.77 -0.53 -0.31
N VAL A 482 -8.22 -1.21 0.74
CA VAL A 482 -7.36 -1.79 1.79
C VAL A 482 -7.90 -3.17 2.19
N SER A 483 -7.00 -4.10 2.45
CA SER A 483 -7.32 -5.40 3.03
C SER A 483 -6.49 -5.58 4.30
N LEU A 484 -7.17 -5.75 5.44
CA LEU A 484 -6.57 -6.01 6.75
C LEU A 484 -6.92 -7.42 7.20
N LEU A 485 -5.91 -8.24 7.48
CA LEU A 485 -6.12 -9.57 8.03
C LEU A 485 -6.21 -9.54 9.57
N PRO A 486 -6.87 -10.52 10.21
CA PRO A 486 -6.91 -10.66 11.67
C PRO A 486 -5.52 -10.74 12.35
N SER A 487 -4.48 -11.12 11.59
CA SER A 487 -3.08 -11.13 12.04
C SER A 487 -2.43 -9.74 12.09
N GLY A 488 -3.11 -8.70 11.62
CA GLY A 488 -2.62 -7.31 11.55
C GLY A 488 -1.85 -6.98 10.27
N TYR A 489 -1.64 -7.95 9.37
CA TYR A 489 -1.05 -7.66 8.07
C TYR A 489 -2.04 -6.86 7.21
N THR A 490 -1.54 -5.77 6.64
CA THR A 490 -2.34 -4.81 5.87
C THR A 490 -1.75 -4.64 4.48
N TRP A 491 -2.62 -4.60 3.47
CA TRP A 491 -2.28 -4.21 2.10
C TRP A 491 -3.21 -3.09 1.64
N ALA A 492 -2.65 -2.05 1.01
CA ALA A 492 -3.44 -0.99 0.40
C ALA A 492 -3.03 -0.80 -1.06
N VAL A 493 -3.99 -0.56 -1.94
CA VAL A 493 -3.75 -0.39 -3.38
C VAL A 493 -4.34 0.91 -3.87
N GLY A 494 -3.84 1.43 -4.99
CA GLY A 494 -4.40 2.64 -5.56
C GLY A 494 -3.82 3.04 -6.91
N SER A 495 -3.86 4.34 -7.18
CA SER A 495 -3.51 4.90 -8.48
C SER A 495 -2.04 4.70 -8.84
N ALA A 496 -1.75 4.72 -10.15
CA ALA A 496 -0.41 4.47 -10.72
C ALA A 496 0.19 3.10 -10.33
N GLY A 497 -0.66 2.11 -10.04
CA GLY A 497 -0.24 0.77 -9.63
C GLY A 497 0.36 0.74 -8.24
N THR A 498 0.04 1.72 -7.39
CA THR A 498 0.54 1.78 -6.01
C THR A 498 0.04 0.57 -5.25
N ILE A 499 0.97 -0.15 -4.60
CA ILE A 499 0.68 -1.21 -3.64
C ILE A 499 1.57 -0.96 -2.42
N LEU A 500 0.95 -0.83 -1.26
CA LEU A 500 1.60 -0.73 0.03
C LEU A 500 1.31 -2.01 0.81
N HIS A 501 2.28 -2.48 1.58
CA HIS A 501 2.08 -3.58 2.51
C HIS A 501 2.84 -3.32 3.81
N SER A 502 2.26 -3.73 4.93
CA SER A 502 2.93 -3.70 6.24
C SER A 502 3.84 -4.91 6.43
N GLU A 503 4.91 -4.79 7.20
CA GLU A 503 5.71 -5.94 7.67
C GLU A 503 5.00 -6.78 8.76
N GLY A 504 3.76 -6.42 9.14
CA GLY A 504 3.02 -6.98 10.27
C GLY A 504 3.35 -6.28 11.61
N PRO A 505 2.58 -6.52 12.68
CA PRO A 505 2.84 -5.89 13.97
C PRO A 505 4.17 -6.37 14.58
N ALA A 506 4.99 -5.42 15.04
CA ALA A 506 6.34 -5.61 15.59
C ALA A 506 6.45 -6.56 16.81
N SER A 507 5.34 -7.13 17.29
CA SER A 507 5.28 -8.16 18.33
C SER A 507 5.37 -9.59 17.81
N VAL A 508 5.39 -9.82 16.49
CA VAL A 508 5.61 -11.15 15.90
C VAL A 508 7.06 -11.22 15.41
N PRO A 509 7.94 -12.01 16.06
CA PRO A 509 9.30 -12.21 15.56
C PRO A 509 9.25 -12.77 14.12
N PRO A 510 10.18 -12.39 13.23
CA PRO A 510 10.28 -12.93 11.87
C PRO A 510 10.79 -14.37 11.93
N SER A 511 9.94 -15.30 12.39
CA SER A 511 10.18 -16.74 12.38
C SER A 511 8.90 -17.50 12.70
N HIS A 512 7.82 -17.25 11.97
CA HIS A 512 6.92 -18.27 11.46
C HIS A 512 6.11 -17.59 10.37
N ARG A 513 6.45 -17.88 9.09
CA ARG A 513 5.44 -17.75 8.03
C ARG A 513 4.29 -18.63 8.50
N ASP A 514 3.14 -18.03 8.79
CA ASP A 514 1.95 -18.75 9.23
C ASP A 514 1.40 -19.54 8.03
N ILE A 515 1.97 -20.73 7.85
CA ILE A 515 1.56 -21.68 6.82
C ILE A 515 0.11 -22.04 7.09
N ILE A 516 -0.80 -21.69 6.17
CA ILE A 516 -2.16 -22.23 6.21
C ILE A 516 -2.06 -23.76 6.32
N PRO A 517 -2.68 -24.36 7.33
CA PRO A 517 -2.61 -25.80 7.50
C PRO A 517 -3.16 -26.52 6.26
N ARG A 518 -2.37 -27.38 5.64
CA ARG A 518 -2.82 -28.17 4.46
C ARG A 518 -3.89 -29.22 4.81
N SER A 519 -4.12 -29.44 6.09
CA SER A 519 -5.04 -30.45 6.62
C SER A 519 -5.59 -30.04 7.96
N ILE A 520 -6.80 -30.52 8.26
CA ILE A 520 -7.39 -30.41 9.60
C ILE A 520 -6.48 -31.12 10.62
N SER A 521 -6.19 -30.45 11.72
CA SER A 521 -5.42 -30.98 12.83
C SER A 521 -6.14 -30.63 14.15
N LEU A 522 -5.91 -31.44 15.18
CA LEU A 522 -6.53 -31.28 16.48
C LEU A 522 -5.63 -31.89 17.54
N THR A 523 -5.17 -31.07 18.47
CA THR A 523 -4.32 -31.46 19.59
C THR A 523 -4.84 -30.81 20.88
N ALA A 524 -4.31 -31.23 22.03
CA ALA A 524 -4.62 -30.57 23.28
C ALA A 524 -3.43 -30.63 24.24
N TYR A 525 -3.16 -29.52 24.93
CA TYR A 525 -2.09 -29.40 25.91
C TYR A 525 -2.53 -28.59 27.16
N PRO A 526 -2.16 -29.01 28.38
CA PRO A 526 -1.53 -30.29 28.69
C PRO A 526 -2.47 -31.48 28.46
N ASN A 527 -1.93 -32.67 28.22
CA ASN A 527 -2.71 -33.91 28.15
C ASN A 527 -1.84 -35.10 28.63
N PRO A 528 -2.09 -35.67 29.84
CA PRO A 528 -3.23 -35.41 30.71
C PRO A 528 -3.28 -34.00 31.32
N PHE A 529 -4.47 -33.49 31.60
CA PHE A 529 -4.70 -32.19 32.25
C PHE A 529 -5.39 -32.33 33.61
N ASN A 530 -5.27 -31.31 34.46
CA ASN A 530 -5.84 -31.30 35.81
C ASN A 530 -7.14 -30.50 35.97
N SER A 531 -7.30 -29.42 35.20
CA SER A 531 -8.38 -28.45 35.31
C SER A 531 -8.75 -27.92 33.94
N GLN A 532 -7.78 -27.35 33.21
CA GLN A 532 -7.95 -26.82 31.87
C GLN A 532 -6.99 -27.47 30.88
N ALA A 533 -7.43 -27.60 29.63
CA ALA A 533 -6.59 -27.94 28.50
C ALA A 533 -6.86 -26.92 27.38
N VAL A 534 -5.80 -26.46 26.72
CA VAL A 534 -5.90 -25.69 25.49
C VAL A 534 -6.01 -26.69 24.35
N ILE A 535 -7.09 -26.59 23.58
CA ILE A 535 -7.32 -27.38 22.38
C ILE A 535 -6.87 -26.53 21.19
N GLU A 536 -5.80 -26.96 20.55
CA GLU A 536 -5.27 -26.32 19.34
C GLU A 536 -5.80 -27.08 18.13
N TYR A 537 -6.20 -26.34 17.11
CA TYR A 537 -6.83 -26.93 15.95
C TYR A 537 -6.64 -26.11 14.68
N ASP A 538 -6.53 -26.82 13.57
CA ASP A 538 -6.21 -26.24 12.27
C ASP A 538 -7.39 -26.37 11.32
N VAL A 539 -7.73 -25.27 10.65
CA VAL A 539 -8.81 -25.18 9.67
C VAL A 539 -8.17 -24.90 8.30
N PRO A 540 -8.18 -25.86 7.36
CA PRO A 540 -7.47 -25.71 6.09
C PRO A 540 -8.22 -24.86 5.05
N LEU A 541 -9.51 -24.60 5.26
CA LEU A 541 -10.39 -23.86 4.35
C LEU A 541 -11.42 -23.11 5.18
N SER A 542 -11.67 -21.84 4.83
CA SER A 542 -12.71 -21.04 5.44
C SER A 542 -14.07 -21.73 5.33
N GLY A 543 -14.86 -21.70 6.39
CA GLY A 543 -16.19 -22.29 6.40
C GLY A 543 -16.71 -22.62 7.79
N SER A 544 -17.85 -23.32 7.85
CA SER A 544 -18.46 -23.72 9.12
C SER A 544 -17.55 -24.68 9.90
N VAL A 545 -17.21 -24.29 11.13
CA VAL A 545 -16.37 -25.03 12.07
C VAL A 545 -17.12 -25.29 13.36
N LYS A 546 -17.16 -26.56 13.76
CA LYS A 546 -17.73 -27.03 15.02
C LYS A 546 -16.69 -27.81 15.82
N LEU A 547 -16.34 -27.30 17.00
CA LEU A 547 -15.49 -27.96 17.98
C LEU A 547 -16.31 -28.31 19.21
N ALA A 548 -16.39 -29.59 19.55
CA ALA A 548 -17.17 -30.07 20.69
C ALA A 548 -16.44 -31.17 21.48
N VAL A 549 -16.74 -31.26 22.77
CA VAL A 549 -16.18 -32.26 23.69
C VAL A 549 -17.25 -33.28 24.05
N TYR A 550 -16.89 -34.56 23.99
CA TYR A 550 -17.76 -35.70 24.31
C TYR A 550 -17.14 -36.57 25.39
N ASN A 551 -17.98 -37.23 26.19
CA ASN A 551 -17.52 -38.25 27.14
C ASN A 551 -17.35 -39.62 26.46
N VAL A 552 -16.82 -40.62 27.19
CA VAL A 552 -16.59 -41.98 26.67
C VAL A 552 -17.82 -42.70 26.12
N ASN A 553 -19.03 -42.27 26.49
CA ASN A 553 -20.29 -42.84 26.02
C ASN A 553 -20.84 -42.08 24.78
N GLY A 554 -20.10 -41.13 24.23
CA GLY A 554 -20.52 -40.31 23.09
C GLY A 554 -21.53 -39.21 23.43
N ARG A 555 -21.77 -38.92 24.72
CA ARG A 555 -22.64 -37.82 25.13
C ARG A 555 -21.88 -36.50 25.05
N LEU A 556 -22.49 -35.51 24.38
CA LEU A 556 -21.99 -34.14 24.31
C LEU A 556 -21.84 -33.56 25.72
N VAL A 557 -20.65 -33.04 26.01
CA VAL A 557 -20.31 -32.34 27.25
C VAL A 557 -20.44 -30.84 27.04
N GLU A 558 -19.79 -30.32 26.00
CA GLU A 558 -19.75 -28.89 25.70
C GLU A 558 -19.44 -28.66 24.22
N THR A 559 -20.03 -27.61 23.63
CA THR A 559 -19.64 -27.10 22.31
C THR A 559 -18.80 -25.86 22.53
N LEU A 560 -17.54 -25.90 22.09
CA LEU A 560 -16.56 -24.83 22.31
C LEU A 560 -16.54 -23.81 21.17
N VAL A 561 -16.87 -24.25 19.96
CA VAL A 561 -16.95 -23.44 18.73
C VAL A 561 -18.07 -23.99 17.87
N ASP A 562 -18.91 -23.12 17.32
CA ASP A 562 -19.96 -23.45 16.33
C ASP A 562 -20.25 -22.20 15.49
N ARG A 563 -19.33 -21.88 14.57
CA ARG A 563 -19.38 -20.66 13.73
C ARG A 563 -18.55 -20.83 12.47
N VAL A 564 -18.68 -19.91 11.51
CA VAL A 564 -17.79 -19.82 10.38
C VAL A 564 -16.44 -19.27 10.85
N LEU A 565 -15.35 -19.89 10.43
CA LEU A 565 -13.98 -19.42 10.68
C LEU A 565 -13.21 -19.35 9.36
N PRO A 566 -12.29 -18.39 9.21
CA PRO A 566 -11.29 -18.42 8.13
C PRO A 566 -10.43 -19.68 8.14
N ALA A 567 -9.63 -19.88 7.09
CA ALA A 567 -8.54 -20.84 7.15
C ALA A 567 -7.46 -20.34 8.12
N GLY A 568 -6.95 -21.20 8.98
CA GLY A 568 -5.95 -20.81 9.98
C GLY A 568 -5.81 -21.80 11.13
N SER A 569 -4.90 -21.47 12.04
CA SER A 569 -4.66 -22.20 13.28
C SER A 569 -5.32 -21.47 14.44
N TYR A 570 -6.05 -22.21 15.27
CA TYR A 570 -6.87 -21.67 16.34
C TYR A 570 -6.60 -22.41 17.65
N ALA A 571 -6.92 -21.75 18.77
CA ALA A 571 -6.85 -22.35 20.09
C ALA A 571 -8.12 -22.02 20.90
N LYS A 572 -8.63 -23.00 21.63
CA LYS A 572 -9.76 -22.82 22.55
C LYS A 572 -9.52 -23.55 23.86
N THR A 573 -9.73 -22.85 24.97
CA THR A 573 -9.58 -23.44 26.31
C THR A 573 -10.83 -24.24 26.68
N PHE A 574 -10.63 -25.47 27.15
CA PHE A 574 -11.66 -26.32 27.74
C PHE A 574 -11.46 -26.42 29.26
N ASP A 575 -12.52 -26.12 30.03
CA ASP A 575 -12.51 -26.21 31.49
C ASP A 575 -13.22 -27.49 31.98
N GLY A 576 -12.42 -28.46 32.41
CA GLY A 576 -12.88 -29.72 32.98
C GLY A 576 -13.03 -29.72 34.50
N SER A 577 -12.90 -28.58 35.18
CA SER A 577 -12.91 -28.50 36.66
C SER A 577 -14.17 -29.10 37.28
N ARG A 578 -15.32 -29.00 36.60
CA ARG A 578 -16.61 -29.54 37.04
C ARG A 578 -16.90 -30.98 36.60
N LEU A 579 -15.97 -31.61 35.87
CA LEU A 579 -16.14 -32.95 35.31
C LEU A 579 -15.41 -34.01 36.15
N PRO A 580 -15.86 -35.28 36.15
CA PRO A 580 -15.12 -36.37 36.80
C PRO A 580 -13.83 -36.68 36.04
N SER A 581 -12.79 -37.14 36.75
CA SER A 581 -11.58 -37.68 36.12
C SER A 581 -11.93 -38.81 35.16
N GLY A 582 -11.33 -38.81 33.98
CA GLY A 582 -11.71 -39.74 32.93
C GLY A 582 -11.19 -39.32 31.55
N ILE A 583 -11.60 -40.10 30.55
CA ILE A 583 -11.27 -39.87 29.15
C ILE A 583 -12.40 -39.07 28.50
N TYR A 584 -12.03 -38.04 27.73
CA TYR A 584 -12.92 -37.26 26.90
C TYR A 584 -12.38 -37.20 25.48
N PHE A 585 -13.26 -36.90 24.53
CA PHE A 585 -12.92 -36.79 23.12
C PHE A 585 -13.29 -35.41 22.62
N THR A 586 -12.32 -34.67 22.13
CA THR A 586 -12.58 -33.44 21.37
C THR A 586 -12.82 -33.83 19.93
N HIS A 587 -13.85 -33.27 19.31
CA HIS A 587 -14.23 -33.53 17.94
C HIS A 587 -14.29 -32.20 17.21
N LEU A 588 -13.48 -32.07 16.18
CA LEU A 588 -13.50 -30.93 15.27
C LEU A 588 -14.15 -31.37 13.96
N GLN A 589 -15.12 -30.60 13.50
CA GLN A 589 -15.70 -30.67 12.17
C GLN A 589 -15.45 -29.35 11.46
N ALA A 590 -14.80 -29.38 10.31
CA ALA A 590 -14.56 -28.21 9.46
C ALA A 590 -14.88 -28.59 8.01
N ALA A 591 -15.84 -27.90 7.40
CA ALA A 591 -16.39 -28.26 6.09
C ALA A 591 -16.82 -29.75 6.02
N ARG A 592 -16.32 -30.51 5.04
CA ARG A 592 -16.61 -31.96 4.85
C ARG A 592 -15.64 -32.89 5.61
N ARG A 593 -14.75 -32.37 6.45
CA ARG A 593 -13.75 -33.15 7.18
C ARG A 593 -14.01 -33.08 8.69
N SER A 594 -13.67 -34.15 9.39
CA SER A 594 -13.68 -34.16 10.85
C SER A 594 -12.50 -34.95 11.40
N THR A 595 -12.07 -34.59 12.60
CA THR A 595 -11.03 -35.30 13.34
C THR A 595 -11.40 -35.33 14.82
N THR A 596 -10.87 -36.32 15.54
CA THR A 596 -11.15 -36.52 16.96
C THR A 596 -9.85 -36.72 17.72
N TYR A 597 -9.69 -36.04 18.85
CA TYR A 597 -8.51 -36.15 19.70
C TYR A 597 -8.91 -36.56 21.12
N LYS A 598 -8.14 -37.47 21.70
CA LYS A 598 -8.41 -38.03 23.03
C LYS A 598 -7.71 -37.20 24.10
N ILE A 599 -8.46 -36.67 25.06
CA ILE A 599 -7.92 -35.95 26.22
C ILE A 599 -8.21 -36.70 27.52
N VAL A 600 -7.30 -36.60 28.50
CA VAL A 600 -7.38 -37.30 29.78
C VAL A 600 -7.38 -36.29 30.93
N LEU A 601 -8.47 -36.24 31.70
CA LEU A 601 -8.58 -35.44 32.91
C LEU A 601 -8.16 -36.26 34.14
N LEU A 602 -7.11 -35.83 34.83
CA LEU A 602 -6.60 -36.42 36.08
C LEU A 602 -6.63 -35.37 37.18
N LYS A 603 -7.45 -35.59 38.21
CA LYS A 603 -7.57 -34.69 39.37
C LYS A 603 -6.65 -35.12 40.50
#